data_AF-A0A496WBL0-F1
#
_entry.id   AF-A0A496WBL0-F1
#
_cell.length_a   1.000
_cell.length_b   1.000
_cell.length_c   1.000
_cell.angle_alpha   90.00
_cell.angle_beta   90.00
_cell.angle_gamma   90.00
#
_symmetry.space_group_name_H-M   'P 1'
#
loop_
_entity.id
_entity.type
_entity.pdbx_description
1 polymer ?
#
loop_
_entity_poly.entity_id
_entity_poly.type
_entity_poly.pdbx_seq_one_letter_code
_entity_poly.pdbx_strand_id
1 'polypeptide(L)'
;MVRFLQTNFLIVLILNSGYFFNYLFQLIIARSLPAADYGIFNALNSFHLLVLAPLGVMPLIITRYTVRLGTNQFDQVKMLMWKFFQGILLLGIALLIIGLLTLSWLKSYLHITSNSPILITIITAVVGLSLPIFSATLQGLHRIIAFSWVNTGSIIIRVIPKS
;
A
#
# COMPACT_ATOMS: atom_id res chain seq x y z
N MET A 1 5.03 -17.82 27.43
CA MET A 1 6.21 -17.70 26.54
C MET A 1 5.99 -18.41 25.19
N VAL A 2 5.63 -19.70 25.17
CA VAL A 2 5.40 -20.48 23.93
C VAL A 2 4.35 -19.84 22.99
N ARG A 3 3.21 -19.40 23.53
CA ARG A 3 2.13 -18.77 22.74
C ARG A 3 2.57 -17.47 22.05
N PHE A 4 3.42 -16.68 22.70
CA PHE A 4 3.99 -15.46 22.12
C PHE A 4 4.93 -15.79 20.95
N LEU A 5 5.81 -16.79 21.11
CA LEU A 5 6.70 -17.23 20.03
C LEU A 5 5.94 -17.78 18.82
N GLN A 6 4.91 -18.60 19.06
CA GLN A 6 4.05 -19.14 18.00
C GLN A 6 3.35 -18.02 17.21
N THR A 7 2.78 -17.01 17.90
CA THR A 7 2.13 -15.88 17.24
C THR A 7 3.14 -15.05 16.43
N ASN A 8 4.31 -14.74 16.97
CA ASN A 8 5.33 -13.99 16.24
C ASN A 8 5.87 -14.75 15.02
N PHE A 9 6.10 -16.06 15.15
CA PHE A 9 6.54 -16.89 14.04
C PHE A 9 5.50 -16.93 12.91
N LEU A 10 4.22 -17.08 13.27
CA LEU A 10 3.11 -17.04 12.32
C LEU A 10 2.99 -15.68 11.63
N ILE A 11 3.22 -14.57 12.34
CA ILE A 11 3.25 -13.21 11.76
C ILE A 11 4.38 -13.08 10.75
N VAL A 12 5.59 -13.51 11.10
CA VAL A 12 6.74 -13.48 10.20
C VAL A 12 6.44 -14.28 8.93
N LEU A 13 5.85 -15.46 9.06
CA LEU A 13 5.52 -16.32 7.92
C LEU A 13 4.47 -15.65 7.01
N ILE A 14 3.41 -15.08 7.58
CA ILE A 14 2.37 -14.41 6.78
C ILE A 14 2.94 -13.15 6.09
N LEU A 15 3.69 -12.30 6.80
CA LEU A 15 4.28 -11.10 6.20
C LEU A 15 5.28 -11.45 5.08
N ASN A 16 6.12 -12.47 5.29
CA ASN A 16 7.07 -12.92 4.27
C ASN A 16 6.37 -13.56 3.06
N SER A 17 5.21 -14.20 3.26
CA SER A 17 4.42 -14.73 2.13
C SER A 17 3.97 -13.61 1.19
N GLY A 18 3.65 -12.43 1.72
CA GLY A 18 3.36 -11.24 0.91
C GLY A 18 4.54 -10.85 0.02
N TYR A 19 5.76 -10.81 0.56
CA TYR A 19 6.96 -10.53 -0.23
C TYR A 19 7.23 -11.59 -1.30
N PHE A 20 6.99 -12.87 -0.98
CA PHE A 20 7.09 -13.97 -1.94
C PHE A 20 6.13 -13.79 -3.13
N PHE A 21 4.86 -13.48 -2.86
CA PHE A 21 3.88 -13.24 -3.94
C PHE A 21 4.19 -11.97 -4.74
N ASN A 22 4.73 -10.93 -4.10
CA ASN A 22 5.17 -9.73 -4.80
C ASN A 22 6.31 -10.04 -5.78
N TYR A 23 7.28 -10.86 -5.36
CA TYR A 23 8.35 -11.32 -6.23
C TYR A 23 7.82 -12.19 -7.38
N LEU A 24 6.88 -13.10 -7.11
CA LEU A 24 6.25 -13.92 -8.15
C LEU A 24 5.51 -13.06 -9.18
N PHE A 25 4.78 -12.02 -8.74
CA PHE A 25 4.16 -11.03 -9.61
C PHE A 25 5.19 -10.33 -10.50
N GLN A 26 6.33 -9.91 -9.94
CA GLN A 26 7.41 -9.29 -10.72
C GLN A 26 7.98 -10.25 -11.78
N LEU A 27 8.11 -11.54 -11.47
CA LEU A 27 8.54 -12.56 -12.44
C LEU A 27 7.51 -12.78 -13.56
N ILE A 28 6.23 -12.82 -13.22
CA ILE A 28 5.15 -12.96 -14.21
C ILE A 28 5.17 -11.77 -15.17
N ILE A 29 5.17 -10.55 -14.62
CA ILE A 29 5.18 -9.31 -15.42
C ILE A 29 6.44 -9.21 -16.29
N ALA A 30 7.61 -9.62 -15.78
CA ALA A 30 8.86 -9.65 -16.54
C ALA A 30 8.81 -10.59 -17.75
N ARG A 31 8.02 -11.66 -17.70
CA ARG A 31 7.84 -12.61 -18.82
C ARG A 31 6.68 -12.23 -19.74
N SER A 32 5.67 -11.54 -19.22
CA SER A 32 4.47 -11.17 -19.98
C SER A 32 4.63 -9.88 -20.78
N LEU A 33 5.54 -8.99 -20.39
CA LEU A 33 5.78 -7.72 -21.07
C LEU A 33 7.05 -7.74 -21.92
N PRO A 34 7.06 -7.06 -23.08
CA PRO A 34 8.29 -6.70 -23.77
C PRO A 34 9.24 -5.91 -22.86
N ALA A 35 10.55 -6.02 -23.09
CA ALA A 35 11.57 -5.36 -22.25
C ALA A 35 11.36 -3.84 -22.10
N ALA A 36 10.88 -3.16 -23.15
CA ALA A 36 10.56 -1.73 -23.10
C ALA A 36 9.40 -1.42 -22.14
N ASP A 37 8.31 -2.18 -22.22
CA ASP A 37 7.13 -1.99 -21.37
C ASP A 37 7.41 -2.38 -19.91
N TYR A 38 8.25 -3.40 -19.70
CA TYR A 38 8.74 -3.76 -18.36
C TYR A 38 9.61 -2.65 -17.73
N GLY A 39 10.41 -1.96 -18.55
CA GLY A 39 11.17 -0.79 -18.13
C GLY A 39 10.27 0.37 -17.70
N ILE A 40 9.24 0.67 -18.50
CA ILE A 40 8.22 1.70 -18.18
C ILE A 40 7.48 1.35 -16.89
N PHE A 41 7.05 0.09 -16.75
CA PHE A 41 6.36 -0.40 -15.55
C PHE A 41 7.22 -0.19 -14.29
N ASN A 42 8.50 -0.57 -14.32
CA ASN A 42 9.38 -0.39 -13.18
C ASN A 42 9.70 1.08 -12.89
N ALA A 43 9.80 1.93 -13.91
CA ALA A 43 9.99 3.36 -13.73
C ALA A 43 8.78 3.99 -13.01
N LEU A 44 7.56 3.67 -13.46
CA LEU A 44 6.32 4.13 -12.82
C LEU A 44 6.18 3.58 -11.39
N ASN A 45 6.52 2.31 -11.16
CA ASN A 45 6.48 1.71 -9.83
C ASN A 45 7.52 2.35 -8.89
N SER A 46 8.72 2.66 -9.38
CA SER A 46 9.75 3.37 -8.59
C SER A 46 9.32 4.79 -8.26
N PHE A 47 8.72 5.50 -9.22
CA PHE A 47 8.15 6.83 -8.99
C PHE A 47 7.03 6.78 -7.94
N HIS A 48 6.13 5.81 -8.03
CA HIS A 48 5.09 5.57 -7.03
C HIS A 48 5.69 5.39 -5.63
N LEU A 49 6.74 4.57 -5.49
CA LEU A 49 7.41 4.36 -4.21
C LEU A 49 8.05 5.64 -3.67
N LEU A 50 8.65 6.46 -4.53
CA LEU A 50 9.23 7.75 -4.16
C LEU A 50 8.17 8.71 -3.62
N VAL A 51 7.02 8.81 -4.31
CA VAL A 51 5.89 9.64 -3.88
C VAL A 51 5.33 9.20 -2.53
N LEU A 52 5.28 7.88 -2.28
CA LEU A 52 4.76 7.33 -1.02
C LEU A 52 5.79 7.29 0.12
N ALA A 53 7.09 7.42 -0.16
CA ALA A 53 8.14 7.29 0.85
C ALA A 53 7.96 8.19 2.09
N PRO A 54 7.57 9.48 1.97
CA PRO A 54 7.34 10.34 3.14
C PRO A 54 6.22 9.83 4.06
N LEU A 55 5.27 9.05 3.50
CA LEU A 55 4.14 8.49 4.23
C LEU A 55 4.49 7.19 4.95
N GLY A 56 5.71 6.67 4.79
CA GLY A 56 6.18 5.45 5.46
C GLY A 56 6.16 5.53 7.00
N VAL A 57 6.15 6.75 7.57
CA VAL A 57 6.07 6.97 9.03
C VAL A 57 4.62 6.92 9.55
N MET A 58 3.61 7.11 8.67
CA MET A 58 2.20 7.16 9.07
C MET A 58 1.72 5.93 9.85
N PRO A 59 2.03 4.68 9.45
CA PRO A 59 1.64 3.49 10.20
C PRO A 59 2.12 3.54 11.66
N LEU A 60 3.38 3.93 11.88
CA LEU A 60 3.96 4.01 13.23
C LEU A 60 3.20 5.02 14.10
N ILE A 61 2.87 6.18 13.54
CA ILE A 61 2.11 7.22 14.23
C ILE A 61 0.72 6.69 14.62
N ILE A 62 -0.01 6.14 13.64
CA ILE A 62 -1.37 5.62 13.84
C ILE A 62 -1.36 4.51 14.89
N THR A 63 -0.48 3.52 14.77
CA THR A 63 -0.34 2.42 15.74
C THR A 63 -0.06 2.94 17.14
N ARG A 64 0.85 3.91 17.30
CA ARG A 64 1.18 4.48 18.62
C ARG A 64 -0.01 5.17 19.26
N TYR A 65 -0.81 5.92 18.50
CA TYR A 65 -2.02 6.55 19.00
C TYR A 65 -3.09 5.51 19.35
N THR A 66 -3.29 4.50 18.50
CA THR A 66 -4.26 3.43 18.77
C THR A 66 -3.92 2.64 20.04
N VAL A 67 -2.65 2.31 20.27
CA VAL A 67 -2.20 1.62 21.48
C VAL A 67 -2.49 2.46 22.73
N ARG A 68 -2.29 3.79 22.66
CA ARG A 68 -2.57 4.70 23.79
C ARG A 68 -4.05 4.79 24.16
N LEU A 69 -4.95 4.70 23.19
CA LEU A 69 -6.40 4.72 23.42
C LEU A 69 -6.90 3.41 24.07
N GLY A 70 -6.14 2.32 23.94
CA GLY A 70 -6.48 1.02 24.51
C GLY A 70 -7.66 0.33 23.82
N THR A 71 -7.84 -0.96 24.10
CA THR A 71 -8.83 -1.81 23.42
C THR A 71 -10.28 -1.54 23.83
N ASN A 72 -10.51 -0.79 24.92
CA ASN A 72 -11.86 -0.55 25.46
C ASN A 72 -12.48 0.78 24.99
N GLN A 73 -11.74 1.62 24.26
CA GLN A 73 -12.21 2.93 23.80
C GLN A 73 -12.48 2.92 22.28
N PHE A 74 -13.31 1.98 21.81
CA PHE A 74 -13.59 1.80 20.39
C PHE A 74 -14.10 3.06 19.69
N ASP A 75 -14.92 3.87 20.36
CA ASP A 75 -15.42 5.13 19.81
C ASP A 75 -14.29 6.14 19.54
N GLN A 76 -13.30 6.19 20.42
CA GLN A 76 -12.14 7.07 20.25
C GLN A 76 -11.23 6.57 19.13
N VAL A 77 -11.07 5.25 18.98
CA VAL A 77 -10.33 4.65 17.86
C VAL A 77 -11.03 4.92 16.53
N LYS A 78 -12.36 4.82 16.48
CA LYS A 78 -13.15 5.17 15.29
C LYS A 78 -12.99 6.64 14.92
N MET A 79 -13.02 7.54 15.91
CA MET A 79 -12.80 8.97 15.69
C MET A 79 -11.37 9.25 15.20
N LEU A 80 -10.36 8.57 15.74
CA LEU A 80 -8.98 8.66 15.28
C LEU A 80 -8.85 8.22 13.82
N MET A 81 -9.41 7.05 13.48
CA MET A 81 -9.43 6.55 12.10
C MET A 81 -10.10 7.55 11.15
N TRP A 82 -11.23 8.13 11.56
CA TRP A 82 -11.95 9.12 10.76
C TRP A 82 -11.10 10.36 10.49
N LYS A 83 -10.41 10.90 11.51
CA LYS A 83 -9.50 12.05 11.35
C LYS A 83 -8.34 11.75 10.39
N PHE A 84 -7.71 10.58 10.53
CA PHE A 84 -6.66 10.17 9.59
C PHE A 84 -7.18 9.96 8.18
N PHE A 85 -8.38 9.40 8.04
CA PHE A 85 -9.02 9.20 6.74
C PHE A 85 -9.31 10.53 6.05
N GLN A 86 -9.82 11.54 6.76
CA GLN A 86 -10.02 12.89 6.23
C GLN A 86 -8.69 13.53 5.76
N GLY A 87 -7.62 13.40 6.56
CA GLY A 87 -6.30 13.90 6.18
C GLY A 87 -5.74 13.22 4.93
N ILE A 88 -5.89 11.89 4.83
CA ILE A 88 -5.47 11.12 3.66
C ILE A 88 -6.34 11.43 2.44
N LEU A 89 -7.63 11.73 2.62
CA LEU A 89 -8.50 12.13 1.52
C LEU A 89 -8.06 13.47 0.92
N LEU A 90 -7.71 14.45 1.76
CA LEU A 90 -7.12 15.72 1.31
C LEU A 90 -5.78 15.50 0.60
N LEU A 91 -4.91 14.66 1.17
CA LEU A 91 -3.61 14.34 0.57
C LEU A 91 -3.77 13.57 -0.76
N GLY A 92 -4.76 12.69 -0.85
CA GLY A 92 -5.12 11.95 -2.06
C GLY A 92 -5.64 12.86 -3.16
N ILE A 93 -6.50 13.83 -2.83
CA ILE A 93 -6.95 14.86 -3.77
C ILE A 93 -5.75 15.69 -4.27
N ALA A 94 -4.88 16.13 -3.36
CA ALA A 94 -3.68 16.89 -3.71
C ALA A 94 -2.77 16.09 -4.66
N LEU A 95 -2.49 14.82 -4.34
CA LEU A 95 -1.70 13.93 -5.20
C LEU A 95 -2.35 13.67 -6.55
N LEU A 96 -3.68 13.55 -6.60
CA LEU A 96 -4.41 13.38 -7.84
C LEU A 96 -4.29 14.62 -8.73
N ILE A 97 -4.47 15.82 -8.16
CA ILE A 97 -4.31 17.09 -8.88
C ILE A 97 -2.87 17.22 -9.40
N ILE A 98 -1.86 17.04 -8.54
CA ILE A 98 -0.45 17.11 -8.93
C ILE A 98 -0.12 16.06 -10.00
N GLY A 99 -0.63 14.83 -9.85
CA GLY A 99 -0.43 13.75 -10.81
C GLY A 99 -1.03 14.06 -12.19
N LEU A 100 -2.22 14.67 -12.24
CA LEU A 100 -2.85 15.09 -13.49
C LEU A 100 -2.10 16.27 -14.14
N LEU A 101 -1.63 17.24 -13.35
CA LEU A 101 -0.85 18.37 -13.87
C LEU A 101 0.51 17.93 -14.44
N THR A 102 1.13 16.93 -13.82
CA THR A 102 2.42 16.38 -14.24
C THR A 102 2.29 15.31 -15.33
N LEU A 103 1.07 14.92 -15.73
CA LEU A 103 0.83 13.80 -16.66
C LEU A 103 1.55 13.98 -18.00
N SER A 104 1.42 15.16 -18.62
CA SER A 104 2.06 15.44 -19.91
C SER A 104 3.58 15.43 -19.82
N TRP A 105 4.13 15.94 -18.72
CA TRP A 105 5.57 15.92 -18.46
C TRP A 105 6.07 14.49 -18.26
N LEU A 106 5.36 13.70 -17.44
CA LEU A 106 5.71 12.31 -17.15
C LEU A 106 5.65 11.43 -18.41
N LYS A 107 4.65 11.67 -19.27
CA LYS A 107 4.51 11.00 -20.56
C LYS A 107 5.72 11.24 -21.47
N SER A 108 6.15 12.50 -21.59
CA SER A 108 7.31 12.86 -22.42
C SER A 108 8.61 12.34 -21.82
N TYR A 109 8.77 12.41 -20.50
CA TYR A 109 9.99 11.97 -19.82
C TYR A 109 10.19 10.45 -19.92
N LEU A 110 9.11 9.68 -19.71
CA LEU A 110 9.14 8.21 -19.76
C LEU A 110 8.95 7.64 -21.18
N HIS A 111 8.82 8.50 -22.20
CA HIS A 111 8.61 8.11 -23.60
C HIS A 111 7.42 7.14 -23.80
N ILE A 112 6.32 7.37 -23.06
CA ILE A 112 5.16 6.47 -23.07
C ILE A 112 4.17 6.90 -24.16
N THR A 113 3.76 5.96 -25.00
CA THR A 113 2.79 6.22 -26.09
C THR A 113 1.36 6.46 -25.56
N SER A 114 0.95 5.70 -24.54
CA SER A 114 -0.38 5.73 -23.94
C SER A 114 -0.42 6.44 -22.56
N ASN A 115 -1.51 7.15 -22.27
CA ASN A 115 -1.74 7.77 -20.96
C ASN A 115 -2.25 6.76 -19.91
N SER A 116 -2.72 5.59 -20.33
CA SER A 116 -3.36 4.62 -19.43
C SER A 116 -2.45 4.12 -18.29
N PRO A 117 -1.15 3.79 -18.49
CA PRO A 117 -0.31 3.26 -17.41
C PRO A 117 -0.05 4.31 -16.31
N ILE A 118 0.07 5.58 -16.72
CA ILE A 118 0.30 6.71 -15.82
C ILE A 118 -0.95 6.94 -14.96
N LEU A 119 -2.14 6.97 -15.57
CA LEU A 119 -3.41 7.15 -14.84
C LEU A 119 -3.65 6.00 -13.85
N ILE A 120 -3.40 4.76 -14.25
CA ILE A 120 -3.50 3.60 -13.35
C ILE A 120 -2.54 3.76 -12.17
N THR A 121 -1.31 4.22 -12.41
CA THR A 121 -0.31 4.43 -11.35
C THR A 121 -0.76 5.52 -10.36
N ILE A 122 -1.30 6.63 -10.84
CA ILE A 122 -1.83 7.72 -9.99
C ILE A 122 -3.01 7.22 -9.15
N ILE A 123 -3.98 6.56 -9.78
CA ILE A 123 -5.17 6.05 -9.09
C ILE A 123 -4.78 5.01 -8.03
N THR A 124 -3.90 4.07 -8.38
CA THR A 124 -3.44 3.04 -7.44
C THR A 124 -2.62 3.63 -6.29
N ALA A 125 -1.86 4.70 -6.51
CA ALA A 125 -1.18 5.44 -5.45
C ALA A 125 -2.18 6.06 -4.48
N VAL A 126 -3.18 6.80 -5.00
CA VAL A 126 -4.21 7.46 -4.17
C VAL A 126 -5.04 6.45 -3.37
N VAL A 127 -5.50 5.37 -4.00
CA VAL A 127 -6.23 4.30 -3.32
C VAL A 127 -5.35 3.61 -2.27
N GLY A 128 -4.07 3.38 -2.61
CA GLY A 128 -3.08 2.76 -1.74
C GLY A 128 -2.85 3.49 -0.41
N LEU A 129 -3.09 4.81 -0.36
CA LEU A 129 -2.95 5.61 0.86
C LEU A 129 -3.88 5.18 2.00
N SER A 130 -5.01 4.56 1.67
CA SER A 130 -6.01 4.15 2.66
C SER A 130 -5.61 2.87 3.42
N LEU A 131 -4.88 1.96 2.78
CA LEU A 131 -4.50 0.65 3.33
C LEU A 131 -3.69 0.78 4.65
N PRO A 132 -2.68 1.66 4.74
CA PRO A 132 -1.93 1.92 5.96
C PRO A 132 -2.77 2.29 7.18
N ILE A 133 -3.90 3.00 7.01
CA ILE A 133 -4.77 3.37 8.14
C ILE A 133 -5.38 2.13 8.77
N PHE A 134 -5.97 1.28 7.92
CA PHE A 134 -6.64 0.07 8.39
C PHE A 134 -5.63 -0.91 9.00
N SER A 135 -4.50 -1.13 8.33
CA SER A 135 -3.49 -2.05 8.82
C SER A 135 -2.86 -1.55 10.13
N ALA A 136 -2.45 -0.28 10.22
CA ALA A 136 -1.85 0.28 11.42
C ALA A 136 -2.80 0.32 12.62
N THR A 137 -4.09 0.55 12.40
CA THR A 137 -5.10 0.52 13.47
C THR A 137 -5.30 -0.90 14.00
N LEU A 138 -5.41 -1.90 13.09
CA LEU A 138 -5.51 -3.30 13.49
C LEU A 138 -4.26 -3.77 14.25
N GLN A 139 -3.08 -3.31 13.83
CA GLN A 139 -1.83 -3.56 14.53
C GLN A 139 -1.85 -2.96 15.95
N GLY A 140 -2.30 -1.71 16.10
CA GLY A 140 -2.39 -1.04 17.40
C GLY A 140 -3.45 -1.62 18.35
N LEU A 141 -4.51 -2.23 17.81
CA LEU A 141 -5.51 -2.97 18.59
C LEU A 141 -5.07 -4.40 18.96
N HIS A 142 -3.83 -4.79 18.64
CA HIS A 142 -3.32 -6.16 18.77
C HIS A 142 -4.16 -7.22 18.02
N ARG A 143 -4.90 -6.81 16.98
CA ARG A 143 -5.65 -7.72 16.09
C ARG A 143 -4.75 -8.21 14.97
N ILE A 144 -3.66 -8.88 15.35
CA ILE A 144 -2.54 -9.11 14.45
C ILE A 144 -2.89 -10.09 13.33
N ILE A 145 -3.81 -11.03 13.54
CA ILE A 145 -4.30 -11.94 12.50
C ILE A 145 -5.04 -11.16 11.40
N ALA A 146 -5.91 -10.21 11.76
CA ALA A 146 -6.62 -9.37 10.80
C ALA A 146 -5.65 -8.44 10.06
N PHE A 147 -4.66 -7.88 10.76
CA PHE A 147 -3.57 -7.10 10.16
C PHE A 147 -2.80 -7.91 9.10
N SER A 148 -2.44 -9.15 9.42
CA SER A 148 -1.70 -10.04 8.52
C SER A 148 -2.50 -10.36 7.25
N TRP A 149 -3.83 -10.56 7.36
CA TRP A 149 -4.70 -10.76 6.21
C TRP A 149 -4.86 -9.52 5.32
N VAL A 150 -5.04 -8.33 5.91
CA VAL A 150 -5.17 -7.08 5.14
C VAL A 150 -3.91 -6.82 4.29
N ASN A 151 -2.73 -7.03 4.84
CA ASN A 151 -1.48 -6.82 4.10
C ASN A 151 -1.27 -7.89 3.02
N THR A 152 -1.46 -9.17 3.36
CA THR A 152 -1.16 -10.29 2.44
C THR A 152 -2.23 -10.44 1.35
N GLY A 153 -3.50 -10.23 1.69
CA GLY A 153 -4.62 -10.35 0.75
C GLY A 153 -4.51 -9.36 -0.41
N SER A 154 -4.03 -8.14 -0.15
CA SER A 154 -3.81 -7.12 -1.19
C SER A 154 -2.78 -7.54 -2.25
N ILE A 155 -1.85 -8.44 -1.89
CA ILE A 155 -0.80 -8.94 -2.78
C ILE A 155 -1.26 -10.21 -3.50
N ILE A 156 -1.99 -11.11 -2.81
CA ILE A 156 -2.55 -12.33 -3.41
C ILE A 156 -3.50 -11.98 -4.57
N ILE A 157 -4.36 -10.96 -4.40
CA ILE A 157 -5.31 -10.52 -5.44
C ILE A 157 -4.58 -10.12 -6.74
N ARG A 158 -3.35 -9.61 -6.66
CA ARG A 158 -2.56 -9.21 -7.84
C ARG A 158 -1.99 -10.39 -8.61
N VAL A 159 -1.86 -11.56 -7.98
CA VAL A 159 -1.27 -12.77 -8.58
C VAL A 159 -2.33 -13.65 -9.26
N ILE A 160 -3.62 -13.42 -8.99
CA ILE A 160 -4.68 -14.17 -9.66
C ILE A 160 -4.66 -13.79 -11.16
N PRO A 161 -4.35 -14.73 -12.07
CA PRO A 161 -4.39 -14.44 -13.49
C PRO A 161 -5.83 -14.10 -13.87
N LYS A 162 -6.05 -12.95 -14.52
CA LYS A 162 -7.27 -12.75 -15.29
C LYS A 162 -7.16 -13.65 -16.53
N SER A 163 -7.88 -14.76 -16.52
CA SER A 163 -8.13 -15.63 -17.67
C SER A 163 -8.93 -14.91 -18.74
#